data_AF-A0A2E3UXH4-F1
#
_entry.id   AF-A0A2E3UXH4-F1
#
_cell.length_a   1.000
_cell.length_b   1.000
_cell.length_c   1.000
_cell.angle_alpha   90.00
_cell.angle_beta   90.00
_cell.angle_gamma   90.00
#
_symmetry.space_group_name_H-M   'P 1'
#
loop_
_entity.id
_entity.type
_entity.pdbx_description
1 polymer ?
#
loop_
_entity_poly.entity_id
_entity_poly.type
_entity_poly.pdbx_seq_one_letter_code
_entity_poly.pdbx_strand_id
1 'polypeptide(L)'
;MRKGNIGVYLLAFFIVACTKMCSVSRKDLTPEQVVENYLQIAFNMKDVSQRALLLEYTTDELKVAISGATEGSLQAAYIKPRYNLKSWSFIDRVDRTPRAVELSYRVEYDELPESGKISEQVSVETKNTVLLIKKDHKWFIKDVIGSNTAIEFPILKQSKIKVSQ
;
A
#
# COMPACT_ATOMS: atom_id res chain seq x y z
N MET A 1 -12.41 -69.01 -11.32
CA MET A 1 -12.93 -68.56 -10.00
C MET A 1 -11.74 -68.30 -9.06
N ARG A 2 -11.72 -67.11 -8.41
CA ARG A 2 -10.88 -66.67 -7.26
C ARG A 2 -9.36 -66.58 -7.50
N LYS A 3 -8.75 -65.38 -7.61
CA LYS A 3 -8.40 -64.32 -6.61
C LYS A 3 -7.03 -64.56 -5.93
N GLY A 4 -6.12 -63.57 -6.04
CA GLY A 4 -4.81 -63.52 -5.38
C GLY A 4 -3.81 -62.61 -6.11
N ASN A 5 -3.97 -61.28 -6.16
CA ASN A 5 -3.56 -60.25 -5.19
C ASN A 5 -2.04 -59.94 -5.17
N ILE A 6 -1.74 -58.63 -5.23
CA ILE A 6 -0.54 -57.91 -4.77
C ILE A 6 0.58 -57.71 -5.80
N GLY A 7 0.85 -56.43 -6.10
CA GLY A 7 2.04 -56.00 -6.81
C GLY A 7 2.00 -54.55 -7.26
N VAL A 8 1.67 -53.64 -6.35
CA VAL A 8 1.74 -52.18 -6.54
C VAL A 8 3.18 -51.78 -6.86
N TYR A 9 3.43 -51.23 -8.05
CA TYR A 9 4.58 -50.35 -8.28
C TYR A 9 4.07 -49.00 -8.76
N LEU A 10 3.77 -48.17 -7.76
CA LEU A 10 3.86 -46.72 -7.86
C LEU A 10 5.31 -46.37 -8.22
N LEU A 11 5.53 -45.78 -9.40
CA LEU A 11 6.65 -44.87 -9.57
C LEU A 11 6.07 -43.53 -9.99
N ALA A 12 5.78 -42.71 -8.98
CA ALA A 12 5.41 -41.32 -9.14
C ALA A 12 6.63 -40.56 -9.67
N PHE A 13 6.55 -40.09 -10.92
CA PHE A 13 7.37 -38.97 -11.38
C PHE A 13 6.97 -37.74 -10.56
N PHE A 14 7.70 -37.49 -9.48
CA PHE A 14 7.72 -36.17 -8.85
C PHE A 14 8.38 -35.20 -9.83
N ILE A 15 7.56 -34.59 -10.69
CA ILE A 15 7.93 -33.34 -11.34
C ILE A 15 8.06 -32.34 -10.20
N VAL A 16 9.30 -32.05 -9.83
CA VAL A 16 9.66 -30.93 -8.97
C VAL A 16 9.20 -29.67 -9.69
N ALA A 17 7.97 -29.24 -9.41
CA ALA A 17 7.52 -27.91 -9.72
C ALA A 17 8.37 -26.96 -8.86
N CYS A 18 9.48 -26.51 -9.41
CA CYS A 18 10.15 -25.30 -8.96
C CYS A 18 9.20 -24.13 -9.19
N THR A 19 8.22 -23.94 -8.31
CA THR A 19 7.55 -22.65 -8.14
C THR A 19 8.57 -21.73 -7.48
N LYS A 20 9.53 -21.25 -8.27
CA LYS A 20 10.24 -20.03 -7.96
C LYS A 20 9.18 -18.93 -7.96
N MET A 21 8.52 -18.71 -6.82
CA MET A 21 8.07 -17.38 -6.46
C MET A 21 9.33 -16.55 -6.42
N CYS A 22 9.69 -15.95 -7.56
CA CYS A 22 10.70 -14.92 -7.65
C CYS A 22 10.17 -13.76 -6.80
N SER A 23 10.54 -13.74 -5.52
CA SER A 23 10.28 -12.62 -4.64
C SER A 23 11.01 -11.41 -5.23
N VAL A 24 10.28 -10.47 -5.81
CA VAL A 24 10.85 -9.21 -6.30
C VAL A 24 11.48 -8.50 -5.10
N SER A 25 12.79 -8.25 -5.15
CA SER A 25 13.50 -7.58 -4.06
C SER A 25 13.06 -6.12 -3.97
N ARG A 26 13.05 -5.53 -2.77
CA ARG A 26 12.72 -4.09 -2.57
C ARG A 26 13.61 -3.15 -3.40
N LYS A 27 14.79 -3.60 -3.82
CA LYS A 27 15.72 -2.82 -4.67
C LYS A 27 15.29 -2.77 -6.14
N ASP A 28 14.46 -3.72 -6.56
CA ASP A 28 14.06 -3.89 -7.96
C ASP A 28 12.68 -3.26 -8.24
N LEU A 29 11.99 -2.79 -7.19
CA LEU A 29 10.68 -2.16 -7.34
C LEU A 29 10.79 -0.81 -8.02
N THR A 30 9.88 -0.54 -8.95
CA THR A 30 9.74 0.78 -9.57
C THR A 30 9.02 1.76 -8.63
N PRO A 31 9.11 3.08 -8.87
CA PRO A 31 8.35 4.07 -8.10
C PRO A 31 6.85 3.76 -8.01
N GLU A 32 6.25 3.33 -9.13
CA GLU A 32 4.85 2.96 -9.24
C GLU A 32 4.51 1.79 -8.31
N GLN A 33 5.32 0.72 -8.32
CA GLN A 33 5.14 -0.45 -7.46
C GLN A 33 5.33 -0.12 -5.97
N VAL A 34 6.20 0.84 -5.64
CA VAL A 34 6.35 1.33 -4.25
C VAL A 34 5.07 2.00 -3.77
N VAL A 35 4.42 2.81 -4.60
CA VAL A 35 3.13 3.44 -4.27
C VAL A 35 2.02 2.40 -4.18
N GLU A 36 1.93 1.48 -5.14
CA GLU A 36 0.94 0.39 -5.12
C GLU A 36 1.02 -0.43 -3.83
N ASN A 37 2.21 -0.93 -3.49
CA ASN A 37 2.39 -1.74 -2.28
C ASN A 37 2.04 -0.94 -1.01
N TYR A 38 2.40 0.34 -0.96
CA TYR A 38 2.03 1.21 0.15
C TYR A 38 0.50 1.36 0.27
N LEU A 39 -0.21 1.60 -0.84
CA LEU A 39 -1.67 1.71 -0.86
C LEU A 39 -2.32 0.39 -0.45
N GLN A 40 -1.85 -0.74 -0.96
CA GLN A 40 -2.36 -2.06 -0.58
C GLN A 40 -2.26 -2.29 0.93
N ILE A 41 -1.16 -1.87 1.57
CA ILE A 41 -1.05 -1.93 3.04
C ILE A 41 -2.05 -0.96 3.67
N ALA A 42 -2.00 0.32 3.31
CA ALA A 42 -2.80 1.39 3.93
C ALA A 42 -4.31 1.11 3.91
N PHE A 43 -4.83 0.58 2.80
CA PHE A 43 -6.26 0.24 2.65
C PHE A 43 -6.67 -1.06 3.34
N ASN A 44 -5.71 -1.92 3.71
CA ASN A 44 -5.97 -3.23 4.31
C ASN A 44 -5.37 -3.36 5.72
N MET A 45 -5.03 -2.24 6.36
CA MET A 45 -4.57 -2.25 7.74
C MET A 45 -5.68 -2.73 8.67
N LYS A 46 -5.35 -3.70 9.52
CA LYS A 46 -6.25 -4.27 10.53
C LYS A 46 -5.80 -3.93 11.95
N ASP A 47 -4.53 -3.59 12.11
CA ASP A 47 -3.92 -3.38 13.41
C ASP A 47 -2.82 -2.30 13.34
N VAL A 48 -2.62 -1.55 14.42
CA VAL A 48 -1.63 -0.47 14.47
C VAL A 48 -0.18 -0.99 14.43
N SER A 49 0.07 -2.24 14.82
CA SER A 49 1.38 -2.90 14.65
C SER A 49 1.83 -2.93 13.18
N GLN A 50 0.89 -2.95 12.23
CA GLN A 50 1.19 -2.90 10.78
C GLN A 50 1.74 -1.55 10.33
N ARG A 51 1.80 -0.54 11.21
CA ARG A 51 2.56 0.71 10.99
C ARG A 51 3.97 0.43 10.49
N ALA A 52 4.65 -0.60 11.03
CA ALA A 52 5.99 -0.94 10.61
C ALA A 52 6.08 -1.21 9.10
N LEU A 53 5.05 -1.81 8.51
CA LEU A 53 4.97 -2.10 7.08
C LEU A 53 4.90 -0.81 6.25
N LEU A 54 4.14 0.20 6.68
CA LEU A 54 4.11 1.51 6.02
C LEU A 54 5.49 2.19 6.06
N LEU A 55 6.22 2.04 7.17
CA LEU A 55 7.56 2.62 7.35
C LEU A 55 8.63 2.00 6.44
N GLU A 56 8.37 0.83 5.83
CA GLU A 56 9.27 0.20 4.84
C GLU A 56 9.23 0.88 3.47
N TYR A 57 8.17 1.64 3.19
CA TYR A 57 7.93 2.33 1.92
C TYR A 57 8.09 3.84 2.02
N THR A 58 8.31 4.38 3.22
CA THR A 58 8.35 5.83 3.47
C THR A 58 9.71 6.28 3.99
N THR A 59 10.02 7.56 3.78
CA THR A 59 11.22 8.23 4.29
C THR A 59 10.92 9.66 4.69
N ASP A 60 11.87 10.32 5.37
CA ASP A 60 11.86 11.75 5.68
C ASP A 60 10.56 12.21 6.36
N GLU A 61 9.93 13.27 5.87
CA GLU A 61 8.75 13.92 6.47
C GLU A 61 7.60 12.92 6.63
N LEU A 62 7.29 12.13 5.60
CA LEU A 62 6.21 11.15 5.68
C LEU A 62 6.52 10.04 6.70
N LYS A 63 7.77 9.57 6.76
CA LYS A 63 8.18 8.56 7.75
C LYS A 63 8.07 9.11 9.17
N VAL A 64 8.53 10.34 9.39
CA VAL A 64 8.43 11.03 10.69
C VAL A 64 6.97 11.16 11.09
N ALA A 65 6.12 11.63 10.18
CA ALA A 65 4.68 11.75 10.39
C ALA A 65 4.04 10.42 10.82
N ILE A 66 4.25 9.34 10.07
CA ILE A 66 3.65 8.02 10.37
C ILE A 66 4.22 7.46 11.68
N SER A 67 5.52 7.64 11.94
CA SER A 67 6.16 7.14 13.16
C SER A 67 5.66 7.86 14.43
N GLY A 68 5.45 9.18 14.33
CA GLY A 68 4.99 10.04 15.43
C GLY A 68 3.49 10.04 15.64
N ALA A 69 2.71 9.42 14.74
CA ALA A 69 1.27 9.30 14.89
C ALA A 69 0.88 8.47 16.12
N THR A 70 -0.08 8.97 16.89
CA THR A 70 -0.64 8.23 18.02
C THR A 70 -1.41 7.00 17.53
N GLU A 71 -1.58 6.00 18.39
CA GLU A 71 -2.38 4.82 18.07
C GLU A 71 -3.81 5.20 17.66
N GLY A 72 -4.45 6.13 18.40
CA GLY A 72 -5.78 6.63 18.07
C GLY A 72 -5.85 7.29 16.69
N SER A 73 -4.82 8.05 16.31
CA SER A 73 -4.72 8.66 14.98
C SER A 73 -4.59 7.61 13.88
N LEU A 74 -3.77 6.58 14.07
CA LEU A 74 -3.58 5.50 13.10
C LEU A 74 -4.82 4.63 12.96
N GLN A 75 -5.49 4.32 14.07
CA GLN A 75 -6.76 3.61 14.03
C GLN A 75 -7.81 4.42 13.26
N ALA A 76 -7.95 5.71 13.54
CA ALA A 76 -8.89 6.58 12.84
C ALA A 76 -8.57 6.75 11.35
N ALA A 77 -7.29 6.69 10.97
CA ALA A 77 -6.82 6.85 9.61
C ALA A 77 -7.01 5.61 8.73
N TYR A 78 -6.57 4.46 9.23
CA TYR A 78 -6.31 3.29 8.39
C TYR A 78 -7.16 2.07 8.75
N ILE A 79 -7.75 2.03 9.95
CA ILE A 79 -8.39 0.80 10.49
C ILE A 79 -9.90 0.97 10.69
N LYS A 80 -10.32 2.07 11.32
CA LYS A 80 -11.73 2.35 11.58
C LYS A 80 -12.51 2.63 10.31
N PRO A 81 -12.00 3.45 9.37
CA PRO A 81 -12.64 3.57 8.09
C PRO A 81 -12.54 2.23 7.36
N ARG A 82 -13.69 1.68 6.98
CA ARG A 82 -13.74 0.44 6.22
C ARG A 82 -13.77 0.81 4.75
N TYR A 83 -12.59 0.95 4.15
CA TYR A 83 -12.48 1.23 2.73
C TYR A 83 -12.45 -0.07 1.93
N ASN A 84 -13.11 -0.06 0.78
CA ASN A 84 -12.95 -1.11 -0.23
C ASN A 84 -12.30 -0.50 -1.46
N LEU A 85 -11.01 -0.77 -1.67
CA LEU A 85 -10.29 -0.31 -2.85
C LEU A 85 -10.89 -0.93 -4.11
N LYS A 86 -11.47 -0.11 -4.98
CA LYS A 86 -12.04 -0.55 -6.26
C LYS A 86 -10.99 -0.60 -7.34
N SER A 87 -10.29 0.52 -7.49
CA SER A 87 -9.29 0.67 -8.53
C SER A 87 -8.24 1.66 -8.08
N TRP A 88 -7.04 1.48 -8.61
CA TRP A 88 -6.00 2.49 -8.58
C TRP A 88 -5.43 2.58 -9.99
N SER A 89 -5.04 3.78 -10.41
CA SER A 89 -4.40 3.96 -11.70
C SER A 89 -3.35 5.06 -11.64
N PHE A 90 -2.23 4.80 -12.28
CA PHE A 90 -1.20 5.79 -12.52
C PHE A 90 -1.70 6.82 -13.55
N ILE A 91 -1.46 8.11 -13.27
CA ILE A 91 -1.85 9.22 -14.14
C ILE A 91 -0.63 9.77 -14.87
N ASP A 92 0.40 10.18 -14.12
CA ASP A 92 1.55 10.90 -14.67
C ASP A 92 2.81 10.73 -13.82
N ARG A 93 3.97 10.84 -14.48
CA ARG A 93 5.30 10.71 -13.89
C ARG A 93 6.20 11.82 -14.40
N VAL A 94 6.80 12.53 -13.46
CA VAL A 94 7.82 13.53 -13.74
C VAL A 94 9.12 13.12 -13.05
N ASP A 95 10.07 12.61 -13.84
CA ASP A 95 11.43 12.35 -13.36
C ASP A 95 12.16 13.69 -13.14
N ARG A 96 12.23 14.14 -11.89
CA ARG A 96 12.93 15.38 -11.51
C ARG A 96 14.44 15.19 -11.58
N THR A 97 14.93 14.03 -11.15
CA THR A 97 16.33 13.62 -11.21
C THR A 97 16.42 12.09 -11.32
N PRO A 98 17.59 11.49 -11.59
CA PRO A 98 17.75 10.03 -11.53
C PRO A 98 17.43 9.39 -10.16
N ARG A 99 17.27 10.20 -9.12
CA ARG A 99 16.96 9.76 -7.74
C ARG A 99 15.68 10.38 -7.18
N ALA A 100 14.91 11.11 -7.98
CA ALA A 100 13.69 11.77 -7.50
C ALA A 100 12.62 11.80 -8.59
N VAL A 101 11.41 11.36 -8.24
CA VAL A 101 10.28 11.23 -9.16
C VAL A 101 9.03 11.77 -8.48
N GLU A 102 8.27 12.59 -9.19
CA GLU A 102 6.90 12.89 -8.82
C GLU A 102 5.96 11.95 -9.55
N LEU A 103 5.02 11.36 -8.82
CA LEU A 103 4.07 10.39 -9.35
C LEU A 103 2.67 10.81 -8.97
N SER A 104 1.84 10.99 -9.99
CA SER A 104 0.42 11.29 -9.84
C SER A 104 -0.41 10.03 -10.08
N TYR A 105 -1.39 9.78 -9.22
CA TYR A 105 -2.23 8.59 -9.29
C TYR A 105 -3.67 8.92 -8.88
N ARG A 106 -4.60 8.10 -9.39
CA ARG A 106 -6.01 8.08 -9.02
C ARG A 106 -6.28 6.87 -8.14
N VAL A 107 -7.12 7.05 -7.13
CA VAL A 107 -7.68 5.94 -6.35
C VAL A 107 -9.19 6.09 -6.29
N GLU A 108 -9.88 4.98 -6.54
CA GLU A 108 -11.31 4.83 -6.36
C GLU A 108 -11.56 3.80 -5.25
N TYR A 109 -12.38 4.17 -4.26
CA TYR A 109 -12.74 3.28 -3.18
C TYR A 109 -14.15 3.56 -2.69
N ASP A 110 -14.75 2.55 -2.07
CA ASP A 110 -16.00 2.73 -1.37
C ASP A 110 -15.74 2.95 0.12
N GLU A 111 -16.49 3.88 0.72
CA GLU A 111 -16.62 3.98 2.16
C GLU A 111 -17.74 3.03 2.63
N LEU A 112 -17.38 2.03 3.43
CA LEU A 112 -18.36 1.13 4.03
C LEU A 112 -18.89 1.73 5.34
N PRO A 113 -20.19 1.58 5.61
CA PRO A 113 -20.78 2.01 6.88
C PRO A 113 -20.03 1.46 8.08
N GLU A 114 -20.00 2.25 9.16
CA GLU A 114 -19.67 1.72 10.48
C GLU A 114 -20.59 0.53 10.79
N SER A 115 -20.03 -0.52 11.37
CA SER A 115 -20.74 -1.76 11.70
C SER A 115 -22.06 -1.45 12.43
N GLY A 116 -23.18 -1.85 11.84
CA GLY A 116 -24.52 -1.65 12.43
C GLY A 116 -25.28 -0.42 11.94
N LYS A 117 -24.72 0.39 11.02
CA LYS A 117 -25.45 1.46 10.33
C LYS A 117 -25.83 1.02 8.92
N ILE A 118 -27.10 1.16 8.55
CA ILE A 118 -27.54 1.10 7.16
C ILE A 118 -27.28 2.49 6.59
N SER A 119 -26.13 2.70 5.96
CA SER A 119 -25.89 3.87 5.11
C SER A 119 -25.54 3.41 3.72
N GLU A 120 -25.89 4.23 2.72
CA GLU A 120 -25.48 3.99 1.35
C GLU A 120 -23.95 3.99 1.26
N GLN A 121 -23.44 3.07 0.45
CA GLN A 121 -22.05 2.98 0.09
C GLN A 121 -21.69 4.18 -0.78
N VAL A 122 -20.72 4.99 -0.34
CA VAL A 122 -20.28 6.17 -1.09
C VAL A 122 -19.02 5.80 -1.86
N SER A 123 -19.08 5.86 -3.19
CA SER A 123 -17.89 5.76 -4.04
C SER A 123 -17.17 7.10 -4.08
N VAL A 124 -15.87 7.07 -3.80
CA VAL A 124 -15.01 8.24 -3.74
C VAL A 124 -13.84 8.07 -4.71
N GLU A 125 -13.66 9.05 -5.60
CA GLU A 125 -12.49 9.17 -6.45
C GLU A 125 -11.56 10.27 -5.91
N THR A 126 -10.28 9.94 -5.73
CA THR A 126 -9.25 10.90 -5.31
C THR A 126 -8.08 10.90 -6.29
N LYS A 127 -7.45 12.06 -6.45
CA LYS A 127 -6.20 12.23 -7.20
C LYS A 127 -5.12 12.76 -6.28
N ASN A 128 -3.95 12.16 -6.38
CA ASN A 128 -2.81 12.38 -5.50
C ASN A 128 -1.55 12.57 -6.30
N THR A 129 -0.65 13.40 -5.79
CA THR A 129 0.73 13.48 -6.29
C THR A 129 1.67 13.25 -5.12
N VAL A 130 2.61 12.33 -5.29
CA VAL A 130 3.63 12.00 -4.29
C VAL A 130 5.03 12.20 -4.84
N LEU A 131 5.95 12.59 -3.97
CA LEU A 131 7.37 12.64 -4.26
C LEU A 131 8.03 11.35 -3.78
N LEU A 132 8.67 10.64 -4.70
CA LEU A 132 9.51 9.49 -4.40
C LEU A 132 10.98 9.85 -4.55
N ILE A 133 11.81 9.30 -3.66
CA ILE A 133 13.25 9.43 -3.71
C ILE A 133 13.95 8.08 -3.63
N LYS A 134 15.10 7.96 -4.28
CA LYS A 134 15.94 6.76 -4.26
C LYS A 134 17.05 6.89 -3.22
N LYS A 135 17.02 6.03 -2.19
CA LYS A 135 18.04 5.90 -1.14
C LYS A 135 18.53 4.45 -1.08
N ASP A 136 19.83 4.23 -1.02
CA ASP A 136 20.44 2.88 -0.98
C ASP A 136 19.89 1.92 -2.05
N HIS A 137 19.74 2.46 -3.26
CA HIS A 137 19.17 1.78 -4.43
C HIS A 137 17.68 1.38 -4.33
N LYS A 138 16.96 1.81 -3.29
CA LYS A 138 15.52 1.56 -3.09
C LYS A 138 14.73 2.84 -3.23
N TRP A 139 13.51 2.74 -3.76
CA TRP A 139 12.58 3.86 -3.81
C TRP A 139 11.73 3.94 -2.54
N PHE A 140 11.48 5.18 -2.11
CA PHE A 140 10.67 5.52 -0.94
C PHE A 140 9.78 6.70 -1.25
N ILE A 141 8.58 6.72 -0.70
CA ILE A 141 7.70 7.87 -0.68
C ILE A 141 8.24 8.84 0.36
N LYS A 142 8.65 10.03 -0.09
CA LYS A 142 9.17 11.10 0.75
C LYS A 142 8.04 11.95 1.30
N ASP A 143 7.13 12.37 0.42
CA ASP A 143 6.11 13.38 0.73
C ASP A 143 4.90 13.28 -0.23
N VAL A 144 3.80 13.94 0.12
CA VAL A 144 2.53 14.02 -0.62
C VAL A 144 2.29 15.49 -0.99
N ILE A 145 2.42 15.82 -2.27
CA ILE A 145 2.49 17.22 -2.76
C ILE A 145 1.12 17.79 -3.14
N GLY A 146 0.15 16.97 -3.56
CA GLY A 146 -1.17 17.44 -4.02
C GLY A 146 -2.31 16.63 -3.44
N SER A 147 -3.29 17.31 -2.82
CA SER A 147 -4.41 16.67 -2.11
C SER A 147 -5.78 17.11 -2.64
N ASN A 148 -6.58 16.14 -3.08
CA ASN A 148 -8.02 16.09 -2.80
C ASN A 148 -8.31 14.70 -2.20
N THR A 149 -7.75 14.43 -1.02
CA THR A 149 -7.84 13.11 -0.37
C THR A 149 -8.88 13.11 0.73
N ALA A 150 -9.91 12.28 0.56
CA ALA A 150 -10.78 11.83 1.65
C ALA A 150 -10.13 10.71 2.50
N ILE A 151 -9.03 10.10 2.02
CA ILE A 151 -8.02 9.47 2.90
C ILE A 151 -7.00 10.55 3.24
N GLU A 152 -7.45 11.51 4.02
CA GLU A 152 -6.55 12.42 4.69
C GLU A 152 -5.50 11.56 5.37
N PHE A 153 -4.22 11.80 5.08
CA PHE A 153 -3.16 11.46 6.02
C PHE A 153 -3.54 12.22 7.31
N PRO A 154 -4.12 11.61 8.37
CA PRO A 154 -4.68 12.42 9.46
C PRO A 154 -3.59 13.07 10.31
N ILE A 155 -2.34 12.82 9.96
CA ILE A 155 -1.16 13.45 10.55
C ILE A 155 -0.95 14.86 9.97
N LEU A 156 -1.40 15.15 8.75
CA LEU A 156 -1.25 16.48 8.13
C LEU A 156 -2.39 17.44 8.49
N LYS A 157 -3.59 16.94 8.80
CA LYS A 157 -4.71 17.80 9.23
C LYS A 157 -4.53 18.41 10.62
N GLN A 158 -3.71 17.79 11.48
CA GLN A 158 -3.42 18.29 12.83
C GLN A 158 -2.13 19.11 12.91
N SER A 159 -1.21 18.95 11.95
CA SER A 159 -0.04 19.80 11.82
C SER A 159 -0.40 21.04 11.01
N LYS A 160 -0.83 22.13 11.67
CA LYS A 160 -0.74 23.48 11.10
C LYS A 160 0.74 23.85 10.87
N ILE A 161 1.42 23.15 9.97
CA ILE A 161 2.72 23.59 9.46
C ILE A 161 2.38 24.50 8.29
N LYS A 162 2.47 25.80 8.54
CA LYS A 162 2.55 26.79 7.47
C LYS A 162 3.75 26.40 6.62
N VAL A 163 3.51 26.03 5.37
CA VAL A 163 4.55 26.10 4.34
C VAL A 163 4.83 27.59 4.18
N SER A 164 5.98 28.03 4.68
CA SER A 164 6.48 29.38 4.38
C SER A 164 6.65 29.48 2.87
N GLN A 165 6.01 30.51 2.31
CA GLN A 165 6.17 30.93 0.91
C GLN A 165 7.63 31.24 0.59
#